data_AF-A0A9D8IZI5-F1
#
_entry.id   AF-A0A9D8IZI5-F1
#
_cell.length_a   1.000
_cell.length_b   1.000
_cell.length_c   1.000
_cell.angle_alpha   90.00
_cell.angle_beta   90.00
_cell.angle_gamma   90.00
#
_symmetry.space_group_name_H-M   'P 1'
#
loop_
_entity.id
_entity.type
_entity.pdbx_description
1 polymer ?
#
loop_
_entity_poly.entity_id
_entity_poly.type
_entity_poly.pdbx_seq_one_letter_code
_entity_poly.pdbx_strand_id
1 'polypeptide(L)' 'AGSEAARFLLLAGKPLGEPVVQYGPFVMNTRDEIEQALADYRDGTLGSPSPAP' A
#
# COMPACT_ATOMS: atom_id res chain seq x y z
N ALA A 1 26.56 -3.16 29.76
CA ALA A 1 26.08 -2.31 28.65
C ALA A 1 27.19 -2.24 27.60
N GLY A 2 26.88 -2.38 26.30
CA GLY A 2 27.87 -2.34 25.22
C GLY A 2 28.42 -0.93 24.98
N SER A 3 29.65 -0.83 24.49
CA SER A 3 30.41 0.41 24.33
C SER A 3 30.06 1.24 23.08
N GLU A 4 29.15 0.76 22.23
CA GLU A 4 28.78 1.41 20.97
C GLU A 4 27.41 2.12 21.05
N ALA A 5 27.28 3.24 20.32
CA ALA A 5 26.04 4.00 20.27
C ALA A 5 24.98 3.32 19.39
N ALA A 6 23.75 3.21 19.91
CA ALA A 6 22.63 2.68 19.14
C ALA A 6 22.04 3.73 18.18
N ARG A 7 21.59 3.28 17.00
CA ARG A 7 20.75 4.06 16.09
C ARG A 7 19.44 3.33 15.86
N PHE A 8 18.32 4.03 16.00
CA PHE A 8 16.99 3.46 15.78
C PHE A 8 16.03 4.54 15.27
N LEU A 9 14.95 4.09 14.61
CA LEU A 9 13.80 4.89 14.26
C LEU A 9 12.58 4.37 15.04
N LEU A 10 11.85 5.27 15.67
CA LEU A 10 10.55 4.97 16.26
C LEU A 10 9.46 5.57 15.37
N LEU A 11 8.59 4.71 14.86
CA LEU A 11 7.44 5.10 14.05
C LEU A 11 6.17 4.73 14.83
N ALA A 12 5.24 5.67 14.92
CA ALA A 12 3.93 5.46 15.54
C ALA A 12 2.86 6.14 14.69
N GLY A 13 1.67 5.54 14.62
CA GLY A 13 0.56 6.04 13.84
C GLY A 13 -0.77 5.53 14.39
N LYS A 14 -1.84 6.30 14.15
CA LYS A 14 -3.21 5.88 14.47
C LYS A 14 -3.62 4.77 13.49
N PRO A 15 -4.25 3.67 13.96
CA PRO A 15 -4.81 2.66 13.06
C PRO A 15 -5.83 3.28 12.10
N LEU A 16 -5.74 2.93 10.82
CA LEU A 16 -6.68 3.40 9.79
C LEU A 16 -8.08 2.81 10.00
N GLY A 17 -8.17 1.56 10.50
CA GLY A 17 -9.44 0.88 10.72
C GLY A 17 -10.13 0.41 9.44
N GLU A 18 -9.41 0.44 8.31
CA GLU A 18 -9.91 0.01 7.02
C GLU A 18 -9.40 -1.40 6.68
N PRO A 19 -10.13 -2.16 5.85
CA PRO A 19 -9.62 -3.41 5.31
C PRO A 19 -8.32 -3.17 4.53
N VAL A 20 -7.39 -4.13 4.64
CA VAL A 20 -6.12 -4.13 3.93
C VAL A 20 -6.07 -5.39 3.07
N VAL A 21 -6.06 -5.19 1.76
CA VAL A 21 -5.91 -6.25 0.76
C VAL A 21 -4.62 -5.98 -0.02
N GLN A 22 -3.69 -6.92 -0.01
CA GLN A 22 -2.39 -6.79 -0.66
C GLN A 22 -2.19 -7.85 -1.74
N TYR A 23 -1.69 -7.44 -2.90
CA TYR A 23 -1.21 -8.33 -3.95
C TYR A 23 0.02 -7.73 -4.64
N GLY A 24 1.18 -8.35 -4.43
CA GLY A 24 2.45 -7.85 -4.96
C GLY A 24 2.73 -6.42 -4.49
N PRO A 25 2.97 -5.46 -5.40
CA PRO A 25 3.24 -4.07 -5.05
C PRO A 25 1.97 -3.24 -4.74
N PHE A 26 0.78 -3.82 -4.85
CA PHE A 26 -0.49 -3.11 -4.70
C PHE A 26 -1.13 -3.39 -3.34
N VAL A 27 -1.57 -2.34 -2.67
CA VAL A 27 -2.33 -2.38 -1.40
C VAL A 27 -3.58 -1.54 -1.58
N MET A 28 -4.75 -2.14 -1.41
CA MET A 28 -6.07 -1.53 -1.58
C MET A 28 -7.02 -1.99 -0.45
N ASN A 29 -8.26 -1.52 -0.44
CA ASN A 29 -9.25 -1.88 0.57
C ASN A 29 -10.10 -3.09 0.15
N THR A 30 -10.24 -3.37 -1.15
CA THR A 30 -11.04 -4.51 -1.66
C THR A 30 -10.29 -5.36 -2.69
N ARG A 31 -10.82 -6.54 -2.99
CA ARG A 31 -10.27 -7.42 -4.03
C ARG A 31 -10.48 -6.83 -5.43
N ASP A 32 -11.63 -6.22 -5.68
CA ASP A 32 -11.97 -5.61 -6.97
C ASP A 32 -11.01 -4.46 -7.30
N GLU A 33 -10.65 -3.65 -6.31
CA GLU A 33 -9.63 -2.60 -6.45
C GLU A 33 -8.24 -3.16 -6.81
N ILE A 34 -7.87 -4.32 -6.28
CA ILE A 34 -6.63 -5.00 -6.67
C ILE A 34 -6.68 -5.46 -8.13
N GLU A 35 -7.81 -6.00 -8.57
CA GLU A 35 -7.98 -6.48 -9.94
C GLU A 35 -7.96 -5.31 -10.94
N GLN A 36 -8.57 -4.18 -10.58
CA GLN A 36 -8.49 -2.94 -11.35
C GLN A 36 -7.04 -2.42 -11.41
N ALA A 37 -6.33 -2.35 -10.28
CA ALA A 37 -4.94 -1.88 -10.24
C ALA A 37 -4.01 -2.75 -11.11
N LEU A 38 -4.26 -4.06 -11.16
CA LEU A 38 -3.55 -4.98 -12.04
C LEU A 38 -3.87 -4.75 -13.52
N ALA A 39 -5.13 -4.47 -13.87
CA ALA A 39 -5.53 -4.11 -15.22
C ALA A 39 -4.85 -2.79 -15.65
N ASP A 40 -4.95 -1.75 -14.83
CA ASP A 40 -4.33 -0.44 -15.10
C ASP A 40 -2.81 -0.54 -15.25
N TYR A 41 -2.17 -1.40 -14.46
CA TYR A 41 -0.75 -1.68 -14.58
C TYR A 41 -0.40 -2.35 -15.92
N ARG A 42 -1.19 -3.35 -16.33
CA ARG A 42 -0.98 -4.06 -17.60
C ARG A 42 -1.22 -3.15 -18.81
N ASP A 43 -2.19 -2.26 -18.70
CA ASP A 43 -2.57 -1.33 -19.77
C ASP A 43 -1.69 -0.07 -19.79
N GLY A 44 -0.78 0.09 -18.83
CA GLY A 44 0.11 1.25 -18.72
C GLY A 44 -0.61 2.54 -18.32
N THR A 45 -1.83 2.43 -17.78
CA THR A 45 -2.69 3.55 -17.37
C THR A 45 -2.65 3.80 -15.88
N LEU A 46 -1.85 3.06 -15.10
CA LEU A 46 -1.67 3.25 -13.66
C LEU A 46 -1.40 4.74 -13.32
N GLY A 47 -2.31 5.36 -12.55
CA GLY A 47 -2.25 6.77 -12.18
C GLY A 47 -3.07 7.71 -13.08
N SER A 48 -3.64 7.21 -14.17
CA SER A 48 -4.76 7.88 -14.82
C SER A 48 -5.96 7.84 -13.87
N PRO A 49 -6.82 8.87 -13.86
CA PRO A 49 -8.03 8.81 -13.06
C PRO A 49 -8.85 7.61 -13.53
N SER A 50 -8.93 6.58 -12.68
CA SER A 50 -9.84 5.48 -12.87
C SER A 50 -11.26 6.06 -12.87
N PRO A 51 -12.16 5.67 -13.80
CA PRO A 51 -13.56 5.98 -13.64
C PRO A 51 -14.01 5.35 -12.32
N ALA A 52 -14.27 6.20 -11.32
CA ALA A 52 -14.88 5.76 -10.08
C ALA A 52 -16.16 4.97 -10.40
N PRO A 53 -16.49 3.93 -9.62
CA PRO A 53 -17.85 3.37 -9.68
C PRO A 53 -18.91 4.42 -9.35
#